data_AF-A0A9N9S8J9-F1
#
_entry.id   AF-A0A9N9S8J9-F1
#
_cell.length_a   1.000
_cell.length_b   1.000
_cell.length_c   1.000
_cell.angle_alpha   90.00
_cell.angle_beta   90.00
_cell.angle_gamma   90.00
#
_symmetry.space_group_name_H-M   'P 1'
#
loop_
_entity.id
_entity.type
_entity.pdbx_description
1 polymer ?
#
loop_
_entity_poly.entity_id
_entity_poly.type
_entity_poly.pdbx_seq_one_letter_code
_entity_poly.pdbx_strand_id
1 'polypeptide(L)'
;MRQTMSTSGLKFRQLAHGAHFIQLIYDDEDQVIDCEFGHDRGQTESFLFNFKRDLSDLAATSNVTMESLDGRNAPEEFLWMNYTQLRKECSLRHKEIKEAARERREKQQNERSKRDLSDLFRVPGTKWCGKGYSADKYTQLGGFSRTDRCCRKHDLRCPFWIEGFETKYGLFNWRMNTLMHCNCDGRLVKACFFNLVGDEDRG
;
A
#
# COMPACT_ATOMS: atom_id res chain seq x y z
N MET A 1 -26.30 -10.01 -20.03
CA MET A 1 -25.93 -9.34 -18.76
C MET A 1 -24.82 -8.34 -19.08
N ARG A 2 -25.14 -7.04 -19.16
CA ARG A 2 -24.14 -5.98 -19.33
C ARG A 2 -23.52 -5.69 -17.97
N GLN A 3 -22.24 -6.00 -17.80
CA GLN A 3 -21.45 -5.51 -16.67
C GLN A 3 -21.33 -4.00 -16.85
N THR A 4 -22.02 -3.24 -16.00
CA THR A 4 -21.75 -1.81 -15.83
C THR A 4 -20.40 -1.70 -15.15
N MET A 5 -19.34 -1.46 -15.94
CA MET A 5 -18.10 -0.94 -15.38
C MET A 5 -18.42 0.42 -14.77
N SER A 6 -18.47 0.46 -13.44
CA SER A 6 -18.55 1.72 -12.70
C SER A 6 -17.28 2.49 -12.99
N THR A 7 -17.37 3.47 -13.90
CA THR A 7 -16.30 4.44 -14.12
C THR A 7 -16.12 5.20 -12.82
N SER A 8 -15.01 4.99 -12.12
CA SER A 8 -14.72 5.68 -10.88
C SER A 8 -14.50 7.17 -11.17
N GLY A 9 -15.51 7.99 -10.92
CA GLY A 9 -15.46 9.43 -11.10
C GLY A 9 -14.83 10.10 -9.89
N LEU A 10 -13.99 11.10 -10.14
CA LEU A 10 -13.52 12.02 -9.11
C LEU A 10 -14.22 13.34 -9.28
N LYS A 11 -14.77 13.88 -8.19
CA LYS A 11 -15.40 15.20 -8.17
C LYS A 11 -14.44 16.16 -7.48
N PHE A 12 -13.96 17.15 -8.22
CA PHE A 12 -13.11 18.22 -7.68
C PHE A 12 -13.97 19.43 -7.34
N ARG A 13 -13.84 19.95 -6.12
CA ARG A 13 -14.53 21.15 -5.66
C ARG A 13 -13.53 22.10 -5.01
N GLN A 14 -13.62 23.37 -5.37
CA GLN A 14 -12.79 24.43 -4.79
C GLN A 14 -13.69 25.55 -4.28
N LEU A 15 -13.48 25.96 -3.04
CA LEU A 15 -14.20 27.03 -2.38
C LEU A 15 -13.21 28.08 -1.91
N ALA A 16 -13.47 29.35 -2.23
CA ALA A 16 -12.70 30.48 -1.75
C ALA A 16 -13.60 31.42 -0.93
N HIS A 17 -13.12 31.86 0.24
CA HIS A 17 -13.76 32.85 1.07
C HIS A 17 -12.74 33.93 1.48
N GLY A 18 -12.75 35.05 0.76
CA GLY A 18 -11.82 36.15 0.98
C GLY A 18 -10.37 35.72 0.73
N ALA A 19 -9.61 35.54 1.81
CA ALA A 19 -8.19 35.15 1.79
C ALA A 19 -7.94 33.64 1.90
N HIS A 20 -9.00 32.87 2.14
CA HIS A 20 -8.93 31.46 2.43
C HIS A 20 -9.44 30.64 1.26
N PHE A 21 -8.76 29.55 0.94
CA PHE A 21 -9.25 28.57 -0.03
C PHE A 21 -9.23 27.17 0.59
N ILE A 22 -10.17 26.35 0.13
CA ILE A 22 -10.20 24.92 0.40
C ILE A 22 -10.47 24.17 -0.90
N GLN A 23 -9.69 23.15 -1.16
CA GLN A 23 -9.80 22.22 -2.27
C GLN A 23 -10.19 20.86 -1.71
N LEU A 24 -11.17 20.21 -2.35
CA LEU A 24 -11.77 18.96 -1.90
C LEU A 24 -11.87 18.02 -3.10
N ILE A 25 -11.40 16.79 -2.92
CA ILE A 25 -11.52 15.70 -3.88
C ILE A 25 -12.46 14.67 -3.27
N TYR A 26 -13.57 14.44 -3.96
CA TYR A 26 -14.56 13.44 -3.59
C TYR A 26 -14.52 12.24 -4.53
N ASP A 27 -14.89 11.08 -4.01
CA ASP A 27 -15.23 9.91 -4.83
C ASP A 27 -16.67 9.98 -5.37
N ASP A 28 -17.07 8.91 -6.05
CA ASP A 28 -18.43 8.74 -6.58
C ASP A 28 -19.50 8.71 -5.50
N GLU A 29 -19.14 8.24 -4.30
CA GLU A 29 -20.01 8.13 -3.14
C GLU A 29 -20.10 9.44 -2.33
N ASP A 30 -19.56 10.54 -2.88
CA ASP A 30 -19.49 11.85 -2.24
C ASP A 30 -18.71 11.82 -0.90
N GLN A 31 -17.75 10.90 -0.75
CA GLN A 31 -16.82 10.87 0.37
C GLN A 31 -15.56 11.68 0.05
N VAL A 32 -15.12 12.51 1.01
CA VAL A 32 -13.86 13.26 0.88
C VAL A 32 -12.69 12.27 0.94
N ILE A 33 -12.00 12.14 -0.18
CA ILE A 33 -10.77 11.34 -0.31
C ILE A 33 -9.58 12.18 0.15
N ASP A 34 -9.50 13.41 -0.36
CA ASP A 34 -8.39 14.31 -0.12
C ASP A 34 -8.85 15.76 -0.07
N CYS A 35 -8.10 16.57 0.65
CA CYS A 35 -8.42 17.96 0.86
C CYS A 35 -7.18 18.78 1.22
N GLU A 36 -7.16 20.02 0.75
CA GLU A 36 -6.12 20.99 1.05
C GLU A 36 -6.77 22.33 1.38
N PHE A 37 -6.24 23.04 2.39
CA PHE A 37 -6.67 24.41 2.68
C PHE A 37 -5.45 25.30 2.92
N GLY A 38 -5.51 26.51 2.38
CA GLY A 38 -4.42 27.49 2.45
C GLY A 38 -4.93 28.90 2.69
N HIS A 39 -3.99 29.80 2.99
CA HIS A 39 -4.23 31.22 3.15
C HIS A 39 -3.34 31.98 2.18
N ASP A 40 -3.94 32.57 1.15
CA ASP A 40 -3.22 33.39 0.18
C ASP A 40 -4.07 34.60 -0.26
N ARG A 41 -3.85 35.74 0.41
CA ARG A 41 -4.54 37.00 0.08
C ARG A 41 -4.22 37.52 -1.32
N GLY A 42 -2.97 37.39 -1.77
CA GLY A 42 -2.52 37.97 -3.04
C GLY A 42 -2.97 37.16 -4.24
N GLN A 43 -2.89 35.84 -4.14
CA GLN A 43 -3.34 34.96 -5.22
C GLN A 43 -4.88 34.92 -5.32
N THR A 44 -5.62 35.05 -4.22
CA THR A 44 -7.09 34.98 -4.30
C THR A 44 -7.69 36.18 -5.04
N GLU A 45 -7.19 37.40 -4.79
CA GLU A 45 -7.64 38.60 -5.51
C GLU A 45 -7.26 38.54 -7.00
N SER A 46 -6.01 38.13 -7.30
CA SER A 46 -5.52 37.99 -8.67
C SER A 46 -6.25 36.88 -9.43
N PHE A 47 -6.52 35.75 -8.76
CA PHE A 47 -7.32 34.65 -9.28
C PHE A 47 -8.76 35.10 -9.57
N LEU A 48 -9.43 35.76 -8.62
CA LEU A 48 -10.80 36.25 -8.83
C LEU A 48 -10.87 37.23 -10.01
N PHE A 49 -9.87 38.10 -10.15
CA PHE A 49 -9.77 39.02 -11.29
C PHE A 49 -9.61 38.28 -12.62
N ASN A 50 -8.64 37.36 -12.71
CA ASN A 50 -8.40 36.58 -13.93
C ASN A 50 -9.56 35.65 -14.26
N PHE A 51 -10.13 34.97 -13.26
CA PHE A 51 -11.27 34.08 -13.41
C PHE A 51 -12.50 34.81 -13.93
N LYS A 52 -12.84 36.00 -13.39
CA LYS A 52 -13.95 36.82 -13.89
C LYS A 52 -13.74 37.24 -15.35
N ARG A 53 -12.50 37.55 -15.75
CA ARG A 53 -12.14 37.87 -17.14
C ARG A 53 -12.32 36.65 -18.05
N ASP A 54 -11.72 35.53 -17.68
CA ASP A 54 -11.75 34.30 -18.48
C ASP A 54 -13.19 33.76 -18.60
N LEU A 55 -14.02 33.89 -17.55
CA LEU A 55 -15.46 33.60 -17.59
C LEU A 55 -16.24 34.53 -18.53
N SER A 56 -15.92 35.82 -18.56
CA SER A 56 -16.52 36.77 -19.50
C SER A 56 -16.24 36.34 -20.95
N ASP A 57 -15.02 35.88 -21.23
CA ASP A 57 -14.62 35.40 -22.56
C ASP A 57 -15.31 34.06 -22.92
N LEU A 58 -15.46 33.16 -21.94
CA LEU A 58 -16.16 31.89 -22.10
C LEU A 58 -17.67 32.08 -22.33
N ALA A 59 -18.32 32.98 -21.59
CA ALA A 59 -19.74 33.28 -21.78
C ALA A 59 -20.03 34.00 -23.11
N ALA A 60 -19.06 34.73 -23.65
CA ALA A 60 -19.17 35.31 -24.99
C ALA A 60 -19.09 34.26 -26.10
N THR A 61 -18.53 33.07 -25.82
CA THR A 61 -18.21 32.05 -26.83
C THR A 61 -18.99 30.74 -26.67
N SER A 62 -19.67 30.52 -25.54
CA SER A 62 -20.27 29.25 -25.14
C SER A 62 -21.65 29.43 -24.50
N ASN A 63 -22.53 28.43 -24.59
CA ASN A 63 -23.82 28.41 -23.88
C ASN A 63 -23.63 28.06 -22.40
N VAL A 64 -23.05 28.98 -21.63
CA VAL A 64 -22.85 28.84 -20.17
C VAL A 64 -23.75 29.84 -19.46
N THR A 65 -24.60 29.36 -18.55
CA THR A 65 -25.32 30.21 -17.61
C THR A 65 -24.43 30.59 -16.45
N MET A 66 -24.22 31.89 -16.24
CA MET A 66 -23.48 32.43 -15.11
C MET A 66 -24.41 33.27 -14.24
N GLU A 67 -24.38 33.03 -12.93
CA GLU A 67 -25.07 33.87 -11.96
C GLU A 67 -24.04 34.41 -10.96
N SER A 68 -23.91 35.74 -10.89
CA SER A 68 -23.10 36.37 -9.84
C SER A 68 -23.93 36.50 -8.58
N LEU A 69 -23.41 35.93 -7.49
CA LEU A 69 -23.96 36.04 -6.14
C LEU A 69 -23.24 37.12 -5.32
N ASP A 70 -22.48 38.01 -5.96
CA ASP A 70 -21.79 39.11 -5.29
C ASP A 70 -22.79 39.94 -4.46
N GLY A 71 -22.66 39.91 -3.12
CA GLY A 71 -23.56 40.61 -2.19
C GLY A 71 -24.90 39.92 -1.89
N ARG A 72 -25.10 38.66 -2.34
CA ARG A 72 -26.29 37.84 -2.05
C ARG A 72 -25.90 36.61 -1.21
N ASN A 73 -26.85 36.07 -0.46
CA ASN A 73 -26.68 34.77 0.19
C ASN A 73 -26.66 33.67 -0.88
N ALA A 74 -25.89 32.61 -0.63
CA ALA A 74 -25.89 31.44 -1.48
C ALA A 74 -27.30 30.80 -1.54
N PRO A 75 -27.74 30.29 -2.71
CA PRO A 75 -28.97 29.51 -2.83
C PRO A 75 -29.05 28.36 -1.81
N GLU A 76 -30.25 27.95 -1.42
CA GLU A 76 -30.44 26.89 -0.41
C GLU A 76 -29.70 25.59 -0.78
N GLU A 77 -29.62 25.30 -2.08
CA GLU A 77 -28.93 24.15 -2.66
C GLU A 77 -27.42 24.12 -2.39
N PHE A 78 -26.82 25.25 -1.98
CA PHE A 78 -25.39 25.39 -1.72
C PHE A 78 -25.05 25.70 -0.26
N LEU A 79 -26.05 25.70 0.64
CA LEU A 79 -25.85 25.89 2.08
C LEU A 79 -24.95 24.82 2.72
N TRP A 80 -24.86 23.63 2.11
CA TRP A 80 -23.96 22.57 2.55
C TRP A 80 -22.47 22.90 2.33
N MET A 81 -22.13 23.89 1.49
CA MET A 81 -20.76 24.36 1.29
C MET A 81 -20.30 25.34 2.38
N ASN A 82 -20.43 24.93 3.64
CA ASN A 82 -19.92 25.72 4.76
C ASN A 82 -18.41 25.48 4.93
N TYR A 83 -17.60 26.51 4.67
CA TYR A 83 -16.15 26.47 4.81
C TYR A 83 -15.68 25.92 6.16
N THR A 84 -16.30 26.33 7.27
CA THR A 84 -15.88 25.88 8.61
C THR A 84 -16.15 24.39 8.83
N GLN A 85 -17.26 23.89 8.28
CA GLN A 85 -17.61 22.48 8.37
C GLN A 85 -16.69 21.63 7.48
N LEU A 86 -16.49 22.05 6.23
CA LEU A 86 -15.60 21.37 5.28
C LEU A 86 -14.16 21.31 5.79
N ARG A 87 -13.69 22.39 6.43
CA ARG A 87 -12.38 22.40 7.09
C ARG A 87 -12.29 21.40 8.24
N LYS A 88 -13.36 21.24 9.02
CA LYS A 88 -13.42 20.26 10.12
C LYS A 88 -13.40 18.84 9.59
N GLU A 89 -14.21 18.54 8.57
CA GLU A 89 -14.24 17.24 7.90
C GLU A 89 -12.87 16.90 7.30
N CYS A 90 -12.24 17.86 6.62
CA CYS A 90 -10.89 17.72 6.10
C CYS A 90 -9.86 17.38 7.19
N SER A 91 -9.88 18.12 8.31
CA SER A 91 -8.98 17.88 9.45
C SER A 91 -9.16 16.48 10.06
N LEU A 92 -10.41 16.00 10.14
CA LEU A 92 -10.70 14.64 10.60
C LEU A 92 -10.13 13.59 9.64
N ARG A 93 -10.31 13.76 8.33
CA ARG A 93 -9.71 12.85 7.33
C ARG A 93 -8.19 12.84 7.37
N HIS A 94 -7.54 14.00 7.50
CA HIS A 94 -6.08 14.06 7.67
C HIS A 94 -5.60 13.31 8.91
N LYS A 95 -6.37 13.37 10.01
CA LYS A 95 -6.06 12.62 11.23
C LYS A 95 -6.15 11.11 11.00
N GLU A 96 -7.23 10.64 10.38
CA GLU A 96 -7.43 9.22 10.05
C GLU A 96 -6.32 8.67 9.15
N ILE A 97 -5.98 9.41 8.08
CA ILE A 97 -4.89 9.03 7.16
C ILE A 97 -3.55 8.93 7.90
N LYS A 98 -3.27 9.86 8.81
CA LYS A 98 -2.04 9.86 9.61
C LYS A 98 -1.96 8.67 10.56
N GLU A 99 -3.07 8.33 11.22
CA GLU A 99 -3.17 7.16 12.11
C GLU A 99 -2.99 5.86 11.31
N ALA A 100 -3.69 5.71 10.19
CA ALA A 100 -3.53 4.56 9.30
C ALA A 100 -2.09 4.40 8.76
N ALA A 101 -1.42 5.51 8.43
CA ALA A 101 -0.03 5.50 8.01
C ALA A 101 0.92 5.04 9.14
N ARG A 102 0.65 5.43 10.38
CA ARG A 102 1.42 4.99 11.56
C ARG A 102 1.27 3.48 11.80
N GLU A 103 0.04 2.97 11.79
CA GLU A 103 -0.21 1.54 11.97
C GLU A 103 0.49 0.70 10.88
N ARG A 104 0.48 1.17 9.63
CA ARG A 104 1.20 0.51 8.53
C ARG A 104 2.71 0.46 8.78
N ARG A 105 3.30 1.53 9.32
CA ARG A 105 4.73 1.57 9.69
C ARG A 105 5.06 0.61 10.81
N GLU A 106 4.23 0.56 11.85
CA GLU A 106 4.41 -0.36 12.99
C GLU A 106 4.31 -1.83 12.53
N LYS A 107 3.33 -2.16 11.67
CA LYS A 107 3.23 -3.49 11.05
C LYS A 107 4.48 -3.84 10.23
N GLN A 108 4.97 -2.92 9.40
CA GLN A 108 6.20 -3.15 8.62
C GLN A 108 7.42 -3.35 9.52
N GLN A 109 7.55 -2.61 10.62
CA GLN A 109 8.64 -2.77 11.58
C GLN A 109 8.56 -4.12 12.29
N ASN A 110 7.36 -4.56 12.69
CA ASN A 110 7.16 -5.87 13.30
C ASN A 110 7.52 -7.01 12.33
N GLU A 111 7.13 -6.89 11.05
CA GLU A 111 7.52 -7.85 10.02
C GLU A 111 9.04 -7.88 9.78
N ARG A 112 9.73 -6.74 9.82
CA ARG A 112 11.21 -6.71 9.78
C ARG A 112 11.82 -7.39 11.00
N SER A 113 11.33 -7.08 12.20
CA SER A 113 11.79 -7.72 13.45
C SER A 113 11.60 -9.24 13.42
N LYS A 114 10.46 -9.73 12.91
CA LYS A 114 10.23 -11.18 12.70
C LYS A 114 11.22 -11.80 11.71
N ARG A 115 11.58 -11.09 10.63
CA ARG A 115 12.60 -11.55 9.68
C ARG A 115 13.97 -11.61 10.36
N ASP A 116 14.37 -10.58 11.10
CA ASP A 116 15.64 -10.56 11.83
C ASP A 116 15.74 -11.67 12.88
N LEU A 117 14.64 -11.99 13.57
CA LEU A 117 14.59 -13.15 14.46
C LEU A 117 14.68 -14.49 13.70
N SER A 118 14.09 -14.56 12.50
CA SER A 118 14.18 -15.75 11.64
C SER A 118 15.61 -15.94 11.10
N ASP A 119 16.35 -14.86 10.89
CA ASP A 119 17.75 -14.87 10.49
C ASP A 119 18.66 -15.54 11.54
N LEU A 120 18.34 -15.43 12.83
CA LEU A 120 19.07 -16.12 13.91
C LEU A 120 19.00 -17.64 13.80
N PHE A 121 17.88 -18.17 13.28
CA PHE A 121 17.67 -19.61 13.06
C PHE A 121 18.06 -20.06 11.64
N ARG A 122 18.79 -19.22 10.90
CA ARG A 122 19.31 -19.54 9.56
C ARG A 122 20.79 -19.91 9.62
N VAL A 123 21.18 -20.88 8.79
CA VAL A 123 22.58 -21.28 8.65
C VAL A 123 23.41 -20.08 8.12
N PRO A 124 24.49 -19.68 8.81
CA PRO A 124 25.31 -18.55 8.39
C PRO A 124 25.89 -18.80 6.99
N GLY A 125 25.96 -17.74 6.18
CA GLY A 125 26.42 -17.85 4.79
C GLY A 125 25.38 -18.42 3.81
N THR A 126 24.13 -18.64 4.25
CA THR A 126 23.00 -19.07 3.41
C THR A 126 21.83 -18.08 3.53
N LYS A 127 20.96 -18.02 2.52
CA LYS A 127 19.74 -17.19 2.51
C LYS A 127 18.44 -18.00 2.58
N TRP A 128 18.51 -19.29 2.32
CA TRP A 128 17.37 -20.19 2.18
C TRP A 128 17.41 -21.38 3.16
N CYS A 129 18.52 -21.65 3.84
CA CYS A 129 18.64 -22.79 4.75
C CYS A 129 18.32 -22.40 6.20
N GLY A 130 17.04 -22.45 6.60
CA GLY A 130 16.61 -22.14 7.96
C GLY A 130 15.10 -21.98 8.09
N LYS A 131 14.64 -21.32 9.16
CA LYS A 131 13.23 -20.94 9.29
C LYS A 131 12.92 -19.79 8.33
N GLY A 132 12.29 -20.10 7.19
CA GLY A 132 12.00 -19.13 6.13
C GLY A 132 13.22 -18.77 5.28
N TYR A 133 13.11 -17.72 4.46
CA TYR A 133 14.19 -17.22 3.61
C TYR A 133 14.36 -15.70 3.72
N SER A 134 15.60 -15.22 3.62
CA SER A 134 15.97 -13.78 3.65
C SER A 134 16.47 -13.29 2.28
N ALA A 135 16.14 -14.03 1.23
CA ALA A 135 16.40 -13.62 -0.14
C ALA A 135 15.28 -12.70 -0.67
N ASP A 136 15.64 -11.50 -1.12
CA ASP A 136 14.69 -10.58 -1.76
C ASP A 136 14.33 -11.05 -3.18
N LYS A 137 15.21 -11.85 -3.79
CA LYS A 137 15.05 -12.37 -5.16
C LYS A 137 15.40 -13.85 -5.21
N TYR A 138 14.69 -14.59 -6.05
CA TYR A 138 14.92 -16.02 -6.26
C TYR A 138 16.39 -16.37 -6.57
N THR A 139 17.06 -15.55 -7.38
CA THR A 139 18.44 -15.77 -7.82
C THR A 139 19.49 -15.46 -6.75
N GLN A 140 19.11 -14.84 -5.65
CA GLN A 140 20.02 -14.42 -4.61
C GLN A 140 20.36 -15.61 -3.71
N LEU A 141 21.61 -16.06 -3.80
CA LEU A 141 22.19 -17.13 -2.97
C LEU A 141 23.25 -16.52 -2.05
N GLY A 142 23.48 -17.15 -0.91
CA GLY A 142 24.57 -16.85 0.02
C GLY A 142 25.91 -17.43 -0.44
N GLY A 143 26.93 -17.27 0.41
CA GLY A 143 28.29 -17.76 0.16
C GLY A 143 28.36 -19.26 -0.09
N PHE A 144 27.56 -20.06 0.63
CA PHE A 144 27.42 -21.50 0.39
C PHE A 144 26.39 -21.78 -0.71
N SER A 145 26.62 -21.23 -1.90
CA SER A 145 25.64 -21.18 -2.99
C SER A 145 25.08 -22.55 -3.42
N ARG A 146 25.87 -23.63 -3.33
CA ARG A 146 25.42 -25.00 -3.62
C ARG A 146 24.40 -25.50 -2.58
N THR A 147 24.76 -25.43 -1.30
CA THR A 147 23.88 -25.78 -0.17
C THR A 147 22.63 -24.90 -0.13
N ASP A 148 22.81 -23.60 -0.39
CA ASP A 148 21.73 -22.63 -0.35
C ASP A 148 20.71 -22.83 -1.49
N ARG A 149 21.19 -23.19 -2.69
CA ARG A 149 20.33 -23.57 -3.82
C ARG A 149 19.48 -24.80 -3.51
N CYS A 150 20.05 -25.73 -2.73
CA CYS A 150 19.38 -26.94 -2.32
C CYS A 150 18.23 -26.66 -1.36
N CYS A 151 18.45 -25.84 -0.32
CA CYS A 151 17.40 -25.40 0.59
C CYS A 151 16.31 -24.61 -0.15
N ARG A 152 16.70 -23.70 -1.06
CA ARG A 152 15.74 -22.98 -1.92
C ARG A 152 14.82 -23.91 -2.71
N LYS A 153 15.40 -24.95 -3.33
CA LYS A 153 14.62 -25.92 -4.13
C LYS A 153 13.73 -26.78 -3.24
N HIS A 154 14.20 -27.14 -2.06
CA HIS A 154 13.45 -27.91 -1.09
C HIS A 154 12.21 -27.15 -0.62
N ASP A 155 12.38 -25.90 -0.19
CA ASP A 155 11.30 -25.09 0.37
C ASP A 155 10.26 -24.69 -0.69
N LEU A 156 10.69 -24.36 -1.91
CA LEU A 156 9.77 -23.86 -2.95
C LEU A 156 9.12 -24.96 -3.81
N ARG A 157 9.67 -26.18 -3.83
CA ARG A 157 9.20 -27.25 -4.73
C ARG A 157 8.36 -28.32 -4.02
N CYS A 158 8.25 -28.25 -2.70
CA CYS A 158 7.45 -29.22 -1.96
C CYS A 158 5.97 -28.80 -1.94
N PRO A 159 5.04 -29.61 -2.49
CA PRO A 159 3.63 -29.25 -2.54
C PRO A 159 2.91 -29.42 -1.19
N PHE A 160 3.48 -30.22 -0.27
CA PHE A 160 2.87 -30.50 1.03
C PHE A 160 3.85 -30.15 2.15
N TRP A 161 3.41 -29.24 3.01
CA TRP A 161 4.19 -28.75 4.14
C TRP A 161 3.27 -28.30 5.28
N ILE A 162 3.78 -28.37 6.51
CA ILE A 162 3.08 -27.96 7.74
C ILE A 162 4.03 -27.04 8.51
N GLU A 163 3.67 -25.77 8.70
CA GLU A 163 4.51 -24.84 9.46
C GLU A 163 4.61 -25.27 10.94
N GLY A 164 5.61 -24.73 11.64
CA GLY A 164 5.75 -24.99 13.06
C GLY A 164 4.55 -24.46 13.84
N PHE A 165 4.00 -25.26 14.74
CA PHE A 165 2.79 -24.97 15.51
C PHE A 165 1.52 -24.74 14.66
N GLU A 166 1.47 -25.30 13.45
CA GLU A 166 0.29 -25.26 12.57
C GLU A 166 -0.38 -26.64 12.50
N THR A 167 -1.72 -26.67 12.34
CA THR A 167 -2.48 -27.88 11.97
C THR A 167 -2.78 -27.86 10.48
N LYS A 168 -2.27 -28.84 9.72
CA LYS A 168 -2.64 -29.06 8.31
C LYS A 168 -2.82 -30.55 8.06
N TYR A 169 -3.69 -30.89 7.11
CA TYR A 169 -3.99 -32.28 6.73
C TYR A 169 -4.42 -33.19 7.91
N GLY A 170 -5.03 -32.60 8.96
CA GLY A 170 -5.41 -33.32 10.18
C GLY A 170 -4.25 -33.63 11.14
N LEU A 171 -3.05 -33.10 10.89
CA LEU A 171 -1.85 -33.29 11.71
C LEU A 171 -1.40 -31.94 12.30
N PHE A 172 -1.09 -31.90 13.60
CA PHE A 172 -0.48 -30.73 14.25
C PHE A 172 1.02 -30.89 14.37
N ASN A 173 1.77 -29.90 13.88
CA ASN A 173 3.22 -29.89 13.99
C ASN A 173 3.68 -29.28 15.33
N TRP A 174 4.01 -30.14 16.29
CA TRP A 174 4.56 -29.75 17.60
C TRP A 174 5.96 -29.13 17.54
N ARG A 175 6.64 -29.16 16.38
CA ARG A 175 8.01 -28.65 16.23
C ARG A 175 8.01 -27.18 15.83
N MET A 176 9.09 -26.47 16.14
CA MET A 176 9.27 -25.05 15.77
C MET A 176 9.59 -24.83 14.29
N ASN A 177 10.03 -25.88 13.59
CA ASN A 177 10.41 -25.87 12.18
C ASN A 177 9.30 -26.44 11.28
N THR A 178 9.27 -26.01 10.03
CA THR A 178 8.35 -26.53 9.02
C THR A 178 8.65 -27.99 8.73
N LEU A 179 7.62 -28.83 8.79
CA LEU A 179 7.66 -30.21 8.34
C LEU A 179 7.30 -30.27 6.86
N MET A 180 8.11 -30.97 6.07
CA MET A 180 7.86 -31.19 4.65
C MET A 180 7.46 -32.64 4.40
N HIS A 181 6.92 -32.92 3.23
CA HIS A 181 6.66 -34.30 2.82
C HIS A 181 7.96 -35.11 2.76
N CYS A 182 7.98 -36.34 3.27
CA CYS A 182 9.19 -37.17 3.35
C CYS A 182 9.92 -37.36 2.00
N ASN A 183 9.18 -37.32 0.88
CA ASN A 183 9.78 -37.38 -0.46
C ASN A 183 10.59 -36.12 -0.81
N CYS A 184 10.18 -34.95 -0.32
CA CYS A 184 10.91 -33.70 -0.46
C CYS A 184 12.21 -33.74 0.37
N ASP A 185 12.11 -34.18 1.63
CA ASP A 185 13.27 -34.36 2.50
C ASP A 185 14.24 -35.40 1.93
N GLY A 186 13.74 -36.55 1.48
CA GLY A 186 14.55 -37.60 0.88
C GLY A 186 15.28 -37.13 -0.39
N ARG A 187 14.68 -36.24 -1.18
CA ARG A 187 15.34 -35.60 -2.32
C ARG A 187 16.39 -34.59 -1.88
N LEU A 188 16.14 -33.78 -0.86
CA LEU A 188 17.13 -32.87 -0.31
C LEU A 188 18.36 -33.65 0.18
N VAL A 189 18.14 -34.69 0.98
CA VAL A 189 19.20 -35.51 1.54
C VAL A 189 20.02 -36.18 0.42
N LYS A 190 19.36 -36.87 -0.52
CA LYS A 190 20.04 -37.58 -1.62
C LYS A 190 20.71 -36.64 -2.62
N ALA A 191 19.99 -35.63 -3.10
CA ALA A 191 20.46 -34.80 -4.19
C ALA A 191 21.47 -33.74 -3.73
N CYS A 192 21.41 -33.33 -2.47
CA CYS A 192 22.21 -32.23 -1.96
C CYS A 192 23.19 -32.69 -0.89
N PHE A 193 22.74 -33.24 0.23
CA PHE A 193 23.71 -33.59 1.29
C PHE A 193 24.68 -34.70 0.89
N PHE A 194 24.18 -35.80 0.31
CA PHE A 194 25.07 -36.90 -0.12
C PHE A 194 25.99 -36.53 -1.29
N ASN A 195 25.52 -35.73 -2.25
CA ASN A 195 26.33 -35.31 -3.39
C ASN A 195 27.26 -34.12 -3.09
N LEU A 196 27.06 -33.40 -1.98
CA LEU A 196 27.98 -32.35 -1.54
C LEU A 196 29.18 -32.96 -0.80
N VAL A 197 28.97 -34.01 -0.01
CA VAL A 197 30.04 -34.72 0.73
C VAL A 197 30.97 -35.48 -0.21
N GLY A 198 30.47 -36.01 -1.34
CA GLY A 198 31.29 -36.75 -2.31
C GLY A 198 32.26 -35.91 -3.16
N ASP A 199 32.21 -34.58 -3.06
CA ASP A 199 33.12 -33.67 -3.79
C ASP A 199 34.31 -33.18 -2.93
N GLU A 200 34.28 -33.37 -1.61
CA GLU A 200 35.40 -32.99 -0.71
C GLU A 200 36.56 -33.98 -0.72
N ASP A 201 36.36 -35.21 -1.22
CA ASP A 201 37.40 -36.26 -1.32
C ASP A 201 38.12 -36.29 -2.68
N ARG A 202 38.08 -35.19 -3.45
CA ARG A 202 38.81 -35.06 -4.73
C ARG A 202 39.56 -33.74 -4.85
N GLY A 203 40.24 -33.36 -3.77
CA GLY A 203 41.28 -32.33 -3.72
C GLY A 203 42.65 -32.96 -3.50
#